data_AF-A0A5Q0MBH6-F1
#
_entry.id   AF-A0A5Q0MBH6-F1
#
_cell.length_a   1.000
_cell.length_b   1.000
_cell.length_c   1.000
_cell.angle_alpha   90.00
_cell.angle_beta   90.00
_cell.angle_gamma   90.00
#
_symmetry.space_group_name_H-M   'P 1'
#
loop_
_entity.id
_entity.type
_entity.pdbx_description
1 polymer ?
#
loop_
_entity_poly.entity_id
_entity_poly.type
_entity_poly.pdbx_seq_one_letter_code
_entity_poly.pdbx_strand_id
1 'polypeptide(L)' 'MSSTPTQISARIAAPVEFRAGDGPLLTIPEGPCQVIVEGGSAVLTWTEEGQPLSAAIPKIEFDRFVVSDAIILGTS' A
#
# COMPACT_ATOMS: atom_id res chain seq x y z
N MET A 1 -4.85 1.79 24.63
CA MET A 1 -4.48 2.96 23.82
C MET A 1 -5.05 2.72 22.44
N SER A 2 -6.02 3.52 21.99
CA SER A 2 -6.55 3.40 20.63
C SER A 2 -5.67 4.25 19.73
N SER A 3 -4.85 3.62 18.89
CA SER A 3 -4.11 4.34 17.84
C SER A 3 -5.10 4.73 16.76
N THR A 4 -5.22 6.02 16.44
CA THR A 4 -6.05 6.44 15.31
C THR A 4 -5.34 6.03 14.02
N PRO A 5 -5.98 5.27 13.11
CA PRO A 5 -5.40 4.93 11.82
C PRO A 5 -5.13 6.20 11.02
N THR A 6 -3.93 6.29 10.44
CA THR A 6 -3.57 7.42 9.57
C THR A 6 -3.90 7.06 8.13
N GLN A 7 -4.80 7.82 7.50
CA GLN A 7 -5.16 7.67 6.08
C GLN A 7 -4.40 8.67 5.21
N ILE A 8 -3.80 8.19 4.13
CA ILE A 8 -2.87 8.95 3.27
C ILE A 8 -3.23 8.69 1.80
N SER A 9 -3.41 9.76 1.01
CA SER A 9 -3.43 9.66 -0.45
C SER A 9 -2.02 9.41 -0.98
N ALA A 10 -1.86 8.44 -1.86
CA ALA A 10 -0.56 8.05 -2.39
C ALA A 10 -0.65 7.60 -3.86
N ARG A 11 0.50 7.27 -4.45
CA ARG A 11 0.62 6.70 -5.79
C ARG A 11 1.64 5.57 -5.78
N ILE A 12 1.31 4.45 -6.42
CA ILE A 12 2.25 3.41 -6.83
C ILE A 12 3.01 3.92 -8.06
N ALA A 13 4.32 4.09 -7.94
CA ALA A 13 5.21 4.67 -8.96
C ALA A 13 6.26 3.68 -9.48
N ALA A 14 6.42 2.54 -8.82
CA ALA A 14 7.23 1.40 -9.27
C ALA A 14 6.59 0.10 -8.75
N PRO A 15 7.01 -1.09 -9.22
CA PRO A 15 6.42 -2.36 -8.80
C PRO A 15 6.41 -2.53 -7.28
N VAL A 16 5.20 -2.65 -6.71
CA VAL A 16 4.98 -3.02 -5.31
C VAL A 16 4.51 -4.46 -5.29
N GLU A 17 5.41 -5.34 -4.87
CA GLU A 17 5.16 -6.78 -4.80
C GLU A 17 4.78 -7.19 -3.37
N PHE A 18 3.77 -8.04 -3.23
CA PHE A 18 3.32 -8.54 -1.94
C PHE A 18 2.86 -9.99 -2.03
N ARG A 19 2.76 -10.66 -0.88
CA ARG A 19 2.19 -12.01 -0.77
C ARG A 19 0.94 -11.99 0.08
N ALA A 20 -0.15 -12.56 -0.43
CA ALA A 20 -1.34 -12.84 0.35
C ALA A 20 -1.18 -14.20 1.05
N GLY A 21 -0.76 -14.19 2.31
CA GLY A 21 -0.42 -15.42 3.05
C GLY A 21 0.73 -16.17 2.37
N ASP A 22 0.55 -17.48 2.15
CA ASP A 22 1.52 -18.33 1.44
C ASP A 22 1.33 -18.35 -0.09
N GLY A 23 0.52 -17.42 -0.61
CA GLY A 23 0.21 -17.32 -2.03
C GLY A 23 1.40 -16.91 -2.91
N PRO A 24 1.19 -16.87 -4.24
CA PRO A 24 2.18 -16.32 -5.16
C PRO A 24 2.49 -14.87 -4.83
N LEU A 25 3.63 -14.39 -5.33
CA LEU A 25 3.96 -12.98 -5.31
C LEU A 25 3.03 -12.27 -6.29
N LEU A 26 2.36 -11.22 -5.83
CA LEU A 26 1.43 -10.39 -6.59
C LEU A 26 2.01 -8.99 -6.73
N THR A 27 1.73 -8.31 -7.83
CA THR A 27 2.17 -6.94 -8.08
C THR A 27 0.97 -6.01 -8.07
N ILE A 28 1.06 -4.90 -7.34
CA ILE A 28 0.10 -3.81 -7.42
C ILE A 28 0.43 -2.94 -8.64
N PRO A 29 -0.52 -2.66 -9.54
CA PRO A 29 -0.27 -1.82 -10.70
C PRO A 29 0.09 -0.37 -10.31
N GLU A 30 0.85 0.29 -11.18
CA GLU A 30 1.11 1.73 -11.04
C GLU A 30 -0.19 2.53 -11.09
N GLY A 31 -0.32 3.54 -10.25
CA GLY A 31 -1.53 4.35 -10.19
C GLY A 31 -1.87 4.91 -8.81
N PRO A 32 -2.97 5.67 -8.71
CA PRO A 32 -3.41 6.24 -7.44
C PRO A 32 -3.83 5.14 -6.47
N CYS A 33 -3.49 5.33 -5.20
CA CYS A 33 -3.92 4.46 -4.12
C CYS A 33 -4.23 5.27 -2.84
N GLN A 34 -4.91 4.61 -1.91
CA GLN A 34 -5.10 5.07 -0.54
C GLN A 34 -4.34 4.15 0.39
N VAL A 35 -3.70 4.71 1.41
CA VAL A 35 -2.96 3.93 2.42
C VAL A 35 -3.52 4.21 3.80
N ILE A 36 -3.79 3.16 4.55
CA ILE A 36 -4.12 3.23 5.98
C ILE A 36 -2.99 2.57 6.77
N VAL A 37 -2.34 3.31 7.67
CA VAL A 37 -1.27 2.78 8.53
C VAL A 37 -1.79 2.65 9.97
N GLU A 38 -1.72 1.44 10.52
CA GLU A 38 -2.14 1.12 11.89
C GLU A 38 -1.40 -0.11 12.42
N GLY A 39 -1.07 -0.14 13.72
CA GLY A 39 -0.73 -1.40 14.41
C GLY A 39 0.44 -2.20 13.85
N GLY A 40 1.37 -1.57 13.11
CA GLY A 40 2.51 -2.23 12.48
C GLY A 40 2.26 -2.78 11.08
N SER A 41 1.11 -2.48 10.47
CA SER A 41 0.80 -2.77 9.07
C SER A 41 0.40 -1.50 8.31
N ALA A 42 0.39 -1.63 6.98
CA ALA A 42 -0.22 -0.68 6.06
C ALA A 42 -1.20 -1.43 5.15
N VAL A 43 -2.40 -0.90 4.98
CA VAL A 43 -3.39 -1.39 4.02
C VAL A 43 -3.41 -0.43 2.84
N LEU A 44 -3.07 -0.94 1.66
CA LEU A 44 -3.14 -0.22 0.40
C LEU A 44 -4.46 -0.57 -0.29
N THR A 45 -5.15 0.42 -0.81
CA THR A 45 -6.37 0.26 -1.62
C THR A 45 -6.21 0.97 -2.95
N TRP A 46 -6.49 0.29 -4.04
CA TRP A 46 -6.44 0.84 -5.41
C TRP A 46 -7.64 0.35 -6.23
N THR A 47 -7.74 0.80 -7.48
CA THR A 47 -8.76 0.34 -8.42
C THR A 47 -8.10 -0.35 -9.60
N GLU A 48 -8.59 -1.53 -9.95
CA GLU A 48 -8.17 -2.29 -11.13
C GLU A 48 -9.42 -2.80 -11.83
N GLU A 49 -9.52 -2.58 -13.16
CA GLU A 49 -10.72 -2.93 -13.95
C GLU A 49 -12.04 -2.39 -13.36
N GLY A 50 -11.99 -1.24 -12.69
CA GLY A 50 -13.15 -0.63 -12.03
C GLY A 50 -13.53 -1.26 -10.69
N GLN A 51 -12.79 -2.26 -10.21
CA GLN A 51 -13.02 -2.92 -8.94
C GLN A 51 -12.04 -2.41 -7.88
N PRO A 52 -12.50 -2.08 -6.66
CA PRO A 52 -11.61 -1.76 -5.56
C PRO A 52 -10.91 -3.03 -5.07
N LEU A 53 -9.57 -2.99 -5.02
CA LEU A 53 -8.72 -4.04 -4.47
C LEU A 53 -7.94 -3.51 -3.28
N SER A 54 -7.51 -4.42 -2.39
CA SER A 54 -6.68 -4.05 -1.25
C SER A 54 -5.63 -5.10 -0.90
N ALA A 55 -4.53 -4.64 -0.31
CA ALA A 55 -3.45 -5.46 0.19
C ALA A 55 -2.98 -4.94 1.54
N ALA A 56 -2.86 -5.84 2.53
CA ALA A 56 -2.23 -5.54 3.80
C ALA A 56 -0.78 -6.01 3.76
N ILE A 57 0.16 -5.09 4.04
CA ILE A 57 1.60 -5.39 4.12
C ILE A 57 2.15 -4.98 5.49
N PRO A 58 3.24 -5.59 5.97
CA PRO A 58 3.94 -5.12 7.17
C PRO A 58 4.41 -3.67 7.00
N LYS A 59 4.37 -2.87 8.06
CA LYS A 59 4.81 -1.47 8.02
C LYS A 59 6.28 -1.36 7.57
N ILE A 60 7.14 -2.29 7.96
CA ILE A 60 8.55 -2.30 7.53
C ILE A 60 8.70 -2.43 6.01
N GLU A 61 7.81 -3.19 5.36
CA GLU A 61 7.81 -3.34 3.91
C GLU A 61 7.21 -2.10 3.23
N PHE A 62 6.14 -1.56 3.78
CA PHE A 62 5.61 -0.27 3.35
C PHE A 62 6.67 0.85 3.41
N ASP A 63 7.36 0.99 4.54
CA ASP A 63 8.42 1.99 4.72
C ASP A 63 9.54 1.80 3.69
N ARG A 64 9.91 0.55 3.37
CA ARG A 64 10.88 0.24 2.32
C ARG A 64 10.43 0.75 0.95
N PHE A 65 9.16 0.56 0.59
CA PHE A 65 8.61 1.04 -0.67
C PHE A 65 8.52 2.57 -0.74
N VAL A 66 8.26 3.24 0.39
CA VAL A 66 8.30 4.71 0.46
C VAL A 66 9.73 5.22 0.28
N VAL A 67 10.71 4.60 0.95
CA VAL A 67 12.13 4.98 0.85
C VAL A 67 12.69 4.75 -0.56
N SER A 68 12.19 3.74 -1.29
CA SER A 68 12.61 3.45 -2.66
C SER A 68 11.79 4.18 -3.73
N ASP A 69 10.94 5.14 -3.35
CA ASP A 69 10.01 5.86 -4.23
C ASP A 69 9.03 4.95 -5.01
N ALA A 70 8.85 3.69 -4.61
CA ALA A 70 7.85 2.81 -5.20
C ALA A 70 6.43 3.21 -4.78
N ILE A 71 6.30 3.82 -3.59
CA ILE A 71 5.08 4.46 -3.10
C ILE A 71 5.39 5.92 -2.77
N ILE A 72 4.71 6.85 -3.44
CA ILE A 72 4.85 8.29 -3.20
C ILE A 72 3.66 8.79 -2.38
N LEU A 73 3.92 9.33 -1.19
CA LEU A 73 2.90 9.85 -0.29
C LEU A 73 2.54 11.31 -0.63
N GLY A 74 1.28 11.70 -0.41
CA GLY A 74 0.86 13.11 -0.48
C GLY A 74 0.72 13.65 -1.90
N THR A 75 0.14 12.87 -2.81
CA THR A 75 -0.23 13.41 -4.13
C THR A 75 -1.50 14.25 -3.97
N SER A 76 -1.37 15.57 -4.10
CA SER A 76 -2.45 16.56 -4.24
C SER A 76 -2.90 16.70 -5.69
#